data_AF-A0A929X9V8-F1
#
_entry.id   AF-A0A929X9V8-F1
#
_cell.length_a   1.000
_cell.length_b   1.000
_cell.length_c   1.000
_cell.angle_alpha   90.00
_cell.angle_beta   90.00
_cell.angle_gamma   90.00
#
_symmetry.space_group_name_H-M   'P 1'
#
loop_
_entity.id
_entity.type
_entity.pdbx_description
1 polymer ?
#
loop_
_entity_poly.entity_id
_entity_poly.type
_entity_poly.pdbx_seq_one_letter_code
_entity_poly.pdbx_strand_id
1 'polypeptide(L)'
;MTDYAREILSDGKLLRQKLEIFLQTPNKVEIYARACEKFFAAGKQRELTYVSTWSWWAFFGTLFFFLYRREYKFAAMLFAFV
;
A
#
# COMPACT_ATOMS: atom_id res chain seq x y z
N MET A 1 18.68 1.39 9.32
CA MET A 1 18.73 0.43 8.19
C MET A 1 20.20 0.17 7.86
N THR A 2 20.64 -1.08 7.67
CA THR A 2 22.03 -1.38 7.29
C THR A 2 22.29 -1.02 5.82
N ASP A 3 23.51 -0.64 5.47
CA ASP A 3 23.85 -0.25 4.09
C ASP A 3 23.60 -1.39 3.09
N TYR A 4 23.82 -2.63 3.52
CA TYR A 4 23.46 -3.85 2.79
C TYR A 4 21.97 -3.94 2.46
N ALA A 5 21.10 -3.60 3.41
CA ALA A 5 19.65 -3.63 3.18
C ALA A 5 19.20 -2.53 2.22
N ARG A 6 19.88 -1.37 2.23
CA ARG A 6 19.61 -0.27 1.30
C ARG A 6 19.97 -0.66 -0.13
N GLU A 7 21.11 -1.31 -0.32
CA GLU A 7 21.57 -1.78 -1.63
C GLU A 7 20.57 -2.78 -2.24
N ILE A 8 20.11 -3.76 -1.45
CA ILE A 8 19.09 -4.74 -1.88
C ILE A 8 17.77 -4.07 -2.25
N LEU A 9 17.33 -3.06 -1.50
CA LEU A 9 16.06 -2.36 -1.75
C LEU A 9 16.16 -1.34 -2.88
N SER A 10 17.36 -0.87 -3.21
CA SER A 10 17.61 -0.01 -4.37
C SER A 10 17.60 -0.79 -5.69
N ASP A 11 18.01 -2.06 -5.67
CA ASP A 11 17.99 -2.93 -6.85
C ASP A 11 16.77 -3.84 -6.85
N GLY A 12 15.76 -3.44 -7.64
CA GLY A 12 14.49 -4.18 -7.76
C GLY A 12 14.64 -5.63 -8.25
N LYS A 13 15.74 -5.99 -8.94
CA LYS A 13 15.98 -7.38 -9.37
C LYS A 13 16.50 -8.24 -8.21
N LEU A 14 17.47 -7.72 -7.45
CA LEU A 14 18.01 -8.40 -6.27
C LEU A 14 16.95 -8.57 -5.19
N LEU A 15 16.08 -7.57 -5.01
CA LEU A 15 14.94 -7.65 -4.09
C LEU A 15 14.02 -8.83 -4.44
N ARG A 16 13.65 -8.95 -5.71
CA ARG A 16 12.75 -10.02 -6.20
C ARG A 16 13.39 -11.39 -6.05
N GLN A 17 14.67 -11.55 -6.39
CA GLN A 17 15.40 -12.81 -6.21
C GLN A 17 15.47 -13.23 -4.73
N LYS A 18 15.74 -12.30 -3.82
CA LYS A 18 15.75 -12.61 -2.38
C LYS A 18 14.36 -12.96 -1.88
N LEU A 19 13.35 -12.20 -2.28
CA LEU A 19 11.96 -12.50 -1.93
C LEU A 19 11.54 -13.86 -2.49
N GLU A 20 11.97 -14.23 -3.69
CA GLU A 20 11.68 -15.52 -4.32
C GLU A 20 12.26 -16.70 -3.52
N ILE A 21 13.51 -16.58 -3.06
CA ILE A 21 14.16 -17.59 -2.20
C ILE A 21 13.34 -17.81 -0.92
N PHE A 22 12.81 -16.75 -0.30
CA PHE A 22 12.07 -16.85 0.96
C PHE A 22 10.59 -17.21 0.80
N LEU A 23 9.91 -16.71 -0.23
CA LEU A 23 8.47 -16.86 -0.40
C LEU A 23 8.09 -18.07 -1.26
N GLN A 24 9.02 -18.60 -2.06
CA GLN A 24 8.85 -19.78 -2.94
C GLN A 24 7.59 -19.75 -3.83
N THR A 25 6.93 -18.60 -3.96
CA THR A 25 5.67 -18.41 -4.67
C THR A 25 5.75 -17.12 -5.49
N PRO A 26 5.69 -17.19 -6.83
CA PRO A 26 5.91 -16.01 -7.69
C PRO A 26 4.88 -14.91 -7.47
N ASN A 27 3.62 -15.28 -7.21
CA ASN A 27 2.53 -14.33 -7.02
C ASN A 27 2.71 -13.47 -5.74
N LYS A 28 3.26 -14.06 -4.67
CA LYS A 28 3.52 -13.34 -3.42
C LYS A 28 4.73 -12.42 -3.55
N VAL A 29 5.77 -12.87 -4.25
CA VAL A 29 7.00 -12.10 -4.49
C VAL A 29 6.68 -10.74 -5.10
N GLU A 30 5.81 -10.70 -6.11
CA GLU A 30 5.47 -9.45 -6.78
C GLU A 30 4.70 -8.48 -5.89
N ILE A 31 3.77 -8.98 -5.07
CA ILE A 31 3.01 -8.18 -4.11
C ILE A 31 3.95 -7.54 -3.08
N TYR A 32 4.85 -8.33 -2.50
CA TYR A 32 5.81 -7.83 -1.51
C TYR A 32 6.86 -6.91 -2.13
N ALA A 33 7.32 -7.18 -3.35
CA ALA A 33 8.23 -6.29 -4.07
C ALA A 33 7.59 -4.91 -4.31
N ARG A 34 6.34 -4.88 -4.81
CA ARG A 34 5.60 -3.62 -5.03
C ARG A 34 5.35 -2.85 -3.73
N ALA A 35 5.07 -3.56 -2.63
CA ALA A 35 4.90 -2.93 -1.33
C ALA A 35 6.21 -2.29 -0.84
N CYS A 36 7.32 -3.04 -0.90
CA CYS A 36 8.65 -2.56 -0.52
C CYS A 36 9.08 -1.35 -1.35
N GLU A 37 8.89 -1.38 -2.67
CA GLU A 37 9.20 -0.25 -3.57
C GLU A 37 8.41 1.01 -3.19
N LYS A 38 7.12 0.88 -2.86
CA LYS A 38 6.28 2.01 -2.40
C LYS A 38 6.76 2.59 -1.07
N PHE A 39 7.06 1.74 -0.09
CA PHE A 39 7.53 2.21 1.23
C PHE A 39 8.95 2.80 1.16
N PHE A 40 9.80 2.28 0.27
CA PHE A 40 11.15 2.80 0.06
C PHE A 40 11.14 4.14 -0.68
N ALA A 41 10.28 4.30 -1.69
CA ALA A 41 10.08 5.58 -2.37
C ALA A 41 9.57 6.66 -1.41
N ALA A 42 8.65 6.29 -0.51
CA ALA A 42 8.11 7.22 0.47
C ALA A 42 9.10 7.64 1.55
N GLY A 43 10.01 6.76 1.95
CA GLY A 43 11.11 7.07 2.86
C GLY A 43 12.32 7.75 2.19
N LYS A 44 12.10 8.40 1.03
CA LYS A 44 13.14 9.07 0.23
C LYS A 44 14.35 8.18 -0.06
N GLN A 45 14.13 6.88 -0.27
CA GLN A 45 15.17 5.88 -0.58
C GLN A 45 16.26 5.75 0.50
N ARG A 46 16.03 6.27 1.71
CA ARG A 46 16.97 6.16 2.83
C ARG A 46 16.54 5.12 3.85
N GLU A 47 15.23 5.01 4.07
CA GLU A 47 14.60 4.14 5.05
C GLU A 47 13.25 3.61 4.52
N LEU A 48 12.75 2.53 5.10
CA LEU A 48 11.38 2.08 4.87
C LEU A 48 10.48 2.91 5.80
N THR A 49 9.84 3.93 5.26
CA THR A 49 8.92 4.75 6.03
C THR A 49 7.50 4.25 5.81
N TYR A 50 6.80 3.97 6.91
CA TYR A 50 5.38 3.65 6.85
C TYR A 50 4.63 4.84 6.25
N VAL A 51 3.92 4.58 5.15
CA VAL A 51 2.95 5.51 4.61
C VAL A 51 1.59 5.03 5.04
N SER A 52 0.87 5.89 5.75
CA SER A 52 -0.55 5.67 5.96
C SER A 52 -1.23 5.57 4.60
N THR A 53 -1.70 4.39 4.24
CA THR A 53 -2.54 4.16 3.05
C THR A 53 -3.95 4.71 3.22
N TRP A 54 -4.19 5.49 4.29
CA TRP A 54 -5.46 6.12 4.58
C TRP A 54 -5.82 7.14 3.50
N SER A 55 -6.77 6.76 2.66
CA SER A 55 -7.33 7.62 1.64
C SER A 55 -8.62 8.23 2.15
N TRP A 56 -8.62 9.57 2.33
CA TRP A 56 -9.82 10.31 2.72
C TRP A 56 -10.94 10.15 1.70
N TRP A 57 -10.59 9.96 0.43
CA TRP A 57 -11.53 9.64 -0.64
C TRP A 57 -12.06 8.21 -0.59
N ALA A 58 -11.26 7.23 -0.16
CA ALA A 58 -11.76 5.86 0.00
C ALA A 58 -12.79 5.77 1.13
N PHE A 59 -12.59 6.58 2.19
CA PHE A 59 -13.46 6.59 3.35
C PHE A 59 -14.71 7.45 3.13
N PHE A 60 -14.55 8.73 2.79
CA PHE A 60 -15.67 9.65 2.62
C PHE A 60 -16.24 9.68 1.20
N GLY A 61 -15.48 9.28 0.19
CA GLY A 61 -15.94 9.34 -1.20
C GLY A 61 -17.16 8.46 -1.42
N THR A 62 -17.26 7.31 -0.74
CA THR A 62 -18.45 6.44 -0.81
C THR A 62 -19.67 7.13 -0.20
N LEU A 63 -19.53 7.74 0.98
CA LEU A 63 -20.61 8.47 1.64
C LEU A 63 -21.07 9.68 0.80
N PHE A 64 -20.12 10.51 0.35
CA PHE A 64 -20.40 11.67 -0.48
C PHE A 64 -20.95 11.30 -1.86
N PHE A 65 -20.56 10.16 -2.43
CA PHE A 65 -21.11 9.63 -3.68
C PHE A 65 -22.61 9.33 -3.54
N PHE A 66 -23.02 8.65 -2.47
CA PHE A 66 -24.44 8.39 -2.22
C PHE A 66 -25.22 9.66 -1.88
N LEU A 67 -24.63 10.59 -1.13
CA LEU A 67 -25.24 11.90 -0.86
C LEU A 67 -25.45 12.73 -2.15
N TYR A 68 -24.44 12.78 -3.02
CA TYR A 68 -24.54 13.45 -4.32
C TYR A 68 -25.64 12.84 -5.20
N ARG A 69 -25.77 11.52 -5.18
CA ARG A 69 -26.81 10.78 -5.93
C ARG A 69 -28.20 10.87 -5.29
N ARG A 70 -28.34 11.58 -4.15
CA ARG A 70 -29.59 11.66 -3.35
C ARG A 70 -30.06 10.30 -2.82
N GLU A 71 -29.16 9.34 -2.71
CA GLU A 71 -29.42 7.99 -2.18
C GLU A 71 -29.25 7.97 -0.66
N TYR A 72 -30.09 8.76 0.04
CA TYR A 72 -29.94 9.05 1.47
C TYR A 72 -30.03 7.81 2.37
N LYS A 73 -30.80 6.80 1.95
CA LYS A 73 -30.94 5.54 2.71
C LYS A 73 -29.61 4.78 2.79
N PHE A 74 -28.89 4.69 1.67
CA PHE A 74 -27.58 4.02 1.61
C PHE A 74 -26.50 4.83 2.32
N ALA A 75 -26.53 6.16 2.19
CA ALA A 75 -25.62 7.03 2.92
C ALA A 75 -25.80 6.92 4.45
N ALA A 76 -27.05 6.92 4.94
CA ALA A 76 -27.34 6.78 6.38
C ALA A 76 -26.91 5.41 6.93
N MET A 77 -27.13 4.34 6.17
CA MET A 77 -26.63 3.00 6.54
C MET A 77 -25.10 2.99 6.65
N LEU A 78 -24.39 3.49 5.64
CA LEU A 78 -22.92 3.54 5.66
C LEU A 78 -22.39 4.40 6.82
N PHE A 79 -23.04 5.52 7.12
CA PHE A 79 -22.65 6.37 8.25
C PHE A 79 -22.85 5.70 9.61
N ALA A 80 -23.88 4.85 9.77
CA ALA A 80 -24.13 4.15 11.03
C ALA A 80 -23.18 2.98 11.30
N PHE A 81 -22.48 2.47 10.27
CA PHE A 81 -21.49 1.39 10.38
C PHE A 81 -20.03 1.87 10.45
N VAL A 82 -19.81 3.17 10.27
CA VAL A 82 -18.52 3.85 10.40
C VAL A 82 -18.33 4.36 11.82
#